data_AF-A0A4P5XDU5-F1
#
_entry.id   AF-A0A4P5XDU5-F1
#
_cell.length_a   1.000
_cell.length_b   1.000
_cell.length_c   1.000
_cell.angle_alpha   90.00
_cell.angle_beta   90.00
_cell.angle_gamma   90.00
#
_symmetry.space_group_name_H-M   'P 1'
#
loop_
_entity.id
_entity.type
_entity.pdbx_description
1 polymer ?
#
loop_
_entity_poly.entity_id
_entity_poly.type
_entity_poly.pdbx_seq_one_letter_code
_entity_poly.pdbx_strand_id
1 'polypeptide(L)'
;MAIYSTFFLALPKDLVSGFPGWKLPLAVPVRRQIFNPWTKQQTWIETREPEWPDDDADPNAEWSPDDVVSGTGSYTQYLEDRLPPFVVARPHWAAKGLTDIELEPLCETLHVSPTFEHAIYARPELGATLQAMPEGFLAALRSADVRAVAARWAQAMSAPEYTHSVSGDPITDGWTPDDATALLEPLVGLAHKAEGGQVLYLLVEA
;
A
#
# COMPACT_ATOMS: atom_id res chain seq x y z
N MET A 1 5.95 11.07 10.17
CA MET A 1 5.07 9.89 10.31
C MET A 1 5.65 8.82 9.40
N ALA A 2 5.86 7.60 9.89
CA ALA A 2 6.50 6.54 9.10
C ALA A 2 5.40 5.73 8.42
N ILE A 3 5.49 5.57 7.10
CA ILE A 3 4.54 4.78 6.33
C ILE A 3 5.06 3.35 6.25
N TYR A 4 4.27 2.39 6.74
CA TYR A 4 4.55 0.97 6.68
C TYR A 4 3.69 0.33 5.59
N SER A 5 4.30 -0.55 4.80
CA SER A 5 3.68 -1.12 3.60
C SER A 5 3.82 -2.63 3.64
N THR A 6 2.72 -3.36 3.70
CA THR A 6 2.76 -4.83 3.75
C THR A 6 2.00 -5.42 2.58
N PHE A 7 2.70 -6.25 1.81
CA PHE A 7 2.12 -7.00 0.70
C PHE A 7 1.69 -8.37 1.19
N PHE A 8 0.49 -8.82 0.87
CA PHE A 8 0.06 -10.19 1.21
C PHE A 8 -0.94 -10.76 0.20
N LEU A 9 -0.99 -12.09 0.15
CA LEU A 9 -1.88 -12.84 -0.73
C LEU A 9 -3.13 -13.30 0.01
N ALA A 10 -4.31 -12.97 -0.50
CA ALA A 10 -5.57 -13.44 0.05
C ALA A 10 -6.64 -13.63 -1.04
N LEU A 11 -7.68 -14.40 -0.72
CA LEU A 11 -8.90 -14.41 -1.52
C LEU A 11 -9.75 -13.18 -1.17
N PRO A 12 -10.39 -12.51 -2.13
CA PRO A 12 -11.24 -11.33 -1.85
C PRO A 12 -12.33 -11.58 -0.80
N LYS A 13 -12.92 -12.78 -0.81
CA LYS A 13 -13.97 -13.19 0.13
C LYS A 13 -13.50 -13.28 1.60
N ASP A 14 -12.19 -13.43 1.83
CA ASP A 14 -11.64 -13.61 3.17
C ASP A 14 -11.39 -12.26 3.87
N LEU A 15 -11.34 -11.15 3.12
CA LEU A 15 -10.95 -9.83 3.63
C LEU A 15 -11.84 -9.34 4.78
N VAL A 16 -13.16 -9.45 4.62
CA VAL A 16 -14.12 -8.98 5.63
C VAL A 16 -13.95 -9.74 6.95
N SER A 17 -13.65 -11.04 6.90
CA SER A 17 -13.35 -11.82 8.10
C SER A 17 -11.96 -11.54 8.68
N GLY A 18 -11.03 -11.11 7.83
CA GLY A 18 -9.64 -10.84 8.21
C GLY A 18 -9.41 -9.48 8.85
N PHE A 19 -10.30 -8.52 8.55
CA PHE A 19 -10.26 -7.16 9.08
C PHE A 19 -11.62 -6.81 9.71
N PRO A 20 -11.92 -7.34 10.91
CA PRO A 20 -13.18 -7.06 11.59
C PRO A 20 -13.42 -5.56 11.76
N GLY A 21 -14.64 -5.11 11.49
CA GLY A 21 -15.02 -3.69 11.60
C GLY A 21 -14.70 -2.84 10.38
N TRP A 22 -13.89 -3.34 9.43
CA TRP A 22 -13.67 -2.68 8.15
C TRP A 22 -14.88 -2.90 7.23
N LYS A 23 -15.09 -1.99 6.28
CA LYS A 23 -16.28 -1.99 5.41
C LYS A 23 -15.90 -2.11 3.94
N LEU A 24 -16.73 -2.81 3.17
CA LEU A 24 -16.58 -2.89 1.72
C LEU A 24 -16.80 -1.52 1.05
N PRO A 25 -16.19 -1.28 -0.12
CA PRO A 25 -16.53 -0.15 -0.97
C PRO A 25 -18.03 -0.12 -1.30
N LEU A 26 -18.58 1.09 -1.42
CA LEU A 26 -19.93 1.32 -1.94
C LEU A 26 -20.04 0.77 -3.36
N ALA A 27 -21.18 0.13 -3.66
CA ALA A 27 -21.45 -0.46 -4.97
C ALA A 27 -21.46 0.59 -6.10
N VAL A 28 -21.89 1.81 -5.79
CA VAL A 28 -21.93 2.95 -6.71
C VAL A 28 -21.11 4.08 -6.08
N PRO A 29 -20.23 4.75 -6.83
CA PRO A 29 -19.51 5.89 -6.32
C PRO A 29 -20.46 7.05 -5.94
N VAL A 30 -20.10 7.76 -4.89
CA VAL A 30 -20.81 8.94 -4.39
C VAL A 30 -19.93 10.17 -4.51
N ARG A 31 -20.56 11.33 -4.69
CA ARG A 31 -19.84 12.62 -4.67
C ARG A 31 -19.80 13.17 -3.25
N ARG A 32 -18.59 13.41 -2.74
CA ARG A 32 -18.37 14.03 -1.44
C ARG A 32 -17.62 15.35 -1.59
N GLN A 33 -17.97 16.29 -0.73
CA GLN A 33 -17.25 17.55 -0.61
C GLN A 33 -16.14 17.39 0.42
N ILE A 34 -14.90 17.65 0.01
CA ILE A 34 -13.72 17.64 0.90
C ILE A 34 -13.21 19.07 1.04
N PHE A 35 -12.84 19.41 2.27
CA PHE A 35 -12.18 20.67 2.59
C PHE A 35 -10.68 20.45 2.68
N ASN A 36 -9.90 21.12 1.83
CA ASN A 36 -8.45 21.11 1.94
C ASN A 36 -8.03 22.14 3.01
N PRO A 37 -7.43 21.72 4.14
CA PRO A 37 -7.12 22.64 5.23
C PRO A 37 -5.96 23.59 4.91
N TRP A 38 -5.12 23.30 3.90
CA TRP A 38 -4.02 24.17 3.48
C TRP A 38 -4.48 25.23 2.48
N THR A 39 -5.22 24.84 1.44
CA THR A 39 -5.69 25.79 0.41
C THR A 39 -6.98 26.51 0.82
N LYS A 40 -7.67 26.03 1.86
CA LYS A 40 -9.00 26.48 2.31
C LYS A 40 -10.09 26.33 1.23
N GLN A 41 -9.82 25.55 0.19
CA GLN A 41 -10.77 25.31 -0.90
C GLN A 41 -11.60 24.06 -0.63
N GLN A 42 -12.86 24.11 -1.08
CA GLN A 42 -13.72 22.95 -1.15
C GLN A 42 -13.59 22.32 -2.53
N THR A 43 -13.36 21.01 -2.57
CA THR A 43 -13.28 20.23 -3.80
C THR A 43 -14.28 19.09 -3.72
N TRP A 44 -14.89 18.76 -4.85
CA TRP A 44 -15.75 17.59 -4.97
C TRP A 44 -14.93 16.42 -5.47
N ILE A 45 -14.98 15.31 -4.76
CA ILE A 45 -14.40 14.05 -5.21
C ILE A 45 -15.50 13.02 -5.44
N GLU A 46 -15.20 12.08 -6.31
CA GLU A 46 -15.97 10.85 -6.46
C GLU A 46 -15.28 9.75 -5.65
N THR A 47 -16.00 9.09 -4.75
CA THR A 47 -15.44 8.07 -3.85
C THR A 47 -16.41 6.92 -3.64
N ARG A 48 -15.88 5.75 -3.29
CA ARG A 48 -16.64 4.58 -2.86
C ARG A 48 -16.47 4.28 -1.37
N GLU A 49 -15.87 5.20 -0.62
CA GLU A 49 -15.72 5.04 0.82
C GLU A 49 -17.08 5.00 1.51
N PRO A 50 -17.34 4.06 2.42
CA PRO A 50 -18.60 3.99 3.18
C PRO A 50 -18.69 5.13 4.22
N GLU A 51 -19.88 5.37 4.75
CA GLU A 51 -20.07 6.28 5.88
C GLU A 51 -19.80 5.55 7.20
N TRP A 52 -19.23 6.28 8.16
CA TRP A 52 -19.02 5.83 9.52
C TRP A 52 -20.00 6.59 10.44
N PRO A 53 -20.69 5.89 11.36
CA PRO A 53 -21.53 6.55 12.35
C PRO A 53 -20.69 7.48 13.23
N ASP A 54 -21.12 8.73 13.39
CA ASP A 54 -20.41 9.75 14.20
C ASP A 54 -20.29 9.35 15.68
N ASP A 55 -21.21 8.50 16.18
CA ASP A 55 -21.30 8.12 17.60
C ASP A 55 -20.54 6.82 17.95
N ASP A 56 -20.02 6.10 16.95
CA ASP A 56 -19.36 4.80 17.16
C ASP A 56 -17.83 4.92 17.16
N ALA A 57 -17.25 6.09 17.40
CA ALA A 57 -15.84 6.14 17.82
C ALA A 57 -15.75 5.38 19.14
N ASP A 58 -15.49 4.07 19.09
CA ASP A 58 -15.36 3.24 20.28
C ASP A 58 -14.26 3.89 21.12
N PRO A 59 -14.58 4.48 22.29
CA PRO A 59 -13.57 5.09 23.14
C PRO A 59 -12.57 4.06 23.66
N ASN A 60 -12.87 2.76 23.48
CA ASN A 60 -12.00 1.62 23.76
C ASN A 60 -11.49 0.91 22.49
N ALA A 61 -11.63 1.51 21.30
CA ALA A 61 -10.82 1.09 20.16
C ALA A 61 -9.37 1.45 20.50
N GLU A 62 -8.74 0.62 21.31
CA GLU A 62 -7.31 0.58 21.56
C GLU A 62 -6.61 0.07 20.29
N TRP A 63 -6.81 0.77 19.18
CA TRP A 63 -5.68 1.00 18.29
C TRP A 63 -5.01 2.26 18.83
N SER A 64 -4.35 2.10 19.97
CA SER A 64 -3.31 3.04 20.34
C SER A 64 -2.33 3.00 19.16
N PRO A 65 -2.05 4.11 18.47
CA PRO A 65 -0.82 4.16 17.70
C PRO A 65 0.27 4.01 18.75
N ASP A 66 0.65 2.77 19.04
CA ASP A 66 1.70 2.45 20.00
C ASP A 66 2.83 3.41 19.69
N ASP A 67 3.16 4.20 20.73
CA ASP A 67 4.20 5.21 20.75
C ASP A 67 5.31 4.79 19.79
N VAL A 68 5.79 5.68 18.92
CA VAL A 68 6.92 5.37 18.05
C VAL A 68 8.10 4.93 18.94
N VAL A 69 8.21 3.63 19.17
CA VAL A 69 9.19 3.08 20.09
C VAL A 69 10.48 3.07 19.31
N SER A 70 11.50 3.77 19.81
CA SER A 70 12.86 3.58 19.36
C SER A 70 13.31 2.16 19.74
N GLY A 71 12.99 1.20 18.88
CA GLY A 71 13.35 -0.19 19.07
C GLY A 71 14.86 -0.35 18.94
N THR A 72 15.51 -0.91 19.97
CA THR A 72 16.78 -1.61 19.80
C THR A 72 16.44 -3.01 19.30
N GLY A 73 16.62 -3.29 18.00
CA GLY A 73 16.20 -4.57 17.41
C GLY A 73 16.19 -4.61 15.89
N SER A 74 15.75 -5.75 15.33
CA SER A 74 15.55 -5.92 13.89
C SER A 74 14.32 -5.14 13.45
N TYR A 75 14.50 -4.18 12.54
CA TYR A 75 13.40 -3.40 11.96
C TYR A 75 12.37 -4.31 11.25
N THR A 76 12.84 -5.38 10.61
CA THR A 76 11.95 -6.38 10.01
C THR A 76 11.06 -7.04 11.07
N GLN A 77 11.63 -7.44 12.21
CA GLN A 77 10.83 -8.05 13.29
C GLN A 77 9.78 -7.08 13.83
N TYR A 78 10.14 -5.80 13.96
CA TYR A 78 9.20 -4.77 14.36
C TYR A 78 8.00 -4.65 13.41
N LEU A 79 8.24 -4.72 12.09
CA LEU A 79 7.14 -4.69 11.13
C LEU A 79 6.27 -5.95 11.24
N GLU A 80 6.89 -7.12 11.35
CA GLU A 80 6.21 -8.42 11.47
C GLU A 80 5.32 -8.51 12.72
N ASP A 81 5.80 -8.03 13.87
CA ASP A 81 5.08 -8.09 15.15
C ASP A 81 3.80 -7.22 15.18
N ARG A 82 3.73 -6.20 14.31
CA ARG A 82 2.58 -5.28 14.22
C ARG A 82 1.48 -5.80 13.30
N LEU A 83 1.75 -6.79 12.46
CA LEU A 83 0.80 -7.23 11.45
C LEU A 83 -0.42 -7.89 12.09
N PRO A 84 -1.63 -7.65 11.54
CA PRO A 84 -2.82 -8.38 11.97
C PRO A 84 -2.59 -9.90 11.84
N PRO A 85 -3.07 -10.73 12.79
CA PRO A 85 -2.89 -12.19 12.73
C PRO A 85 -3.35 -12.82 11.41
N PHE A 86 -4.36 -12.22 10.77
CA PHE A 86 -4.83 -12.61 9.44
C PHE A 86 -3.76 -12.49 8.35
N VAL A 87 -2.95 -11.42 8.38
CA VAL A 87 -1.87 -11.15 7.42
C VAL A 87 -0.69 -12.09 7.69
N VAL A 88 -0.28 -12.23 8.96
CA VAL A 88 0.82 -13.12 9.38
C VAL A 88 0.59 -14.57 8.93
N ALA A 89 -0.65 -15.03 8.97
CA ALA A 89 -1.02 -16.39 8.59
C ALA A 89 -0.97 -16.67 7.07
N ARG A 90 -0.61 -15.68 6.24
CA ARG A 90 -0.59 -15.77 4.77
C ARG A 90 0.80 -15.50 4.22
N PRO A 91 1.10 -15.87 2.96
CA PRO A 91 2.28 -15.36 2.28
C PRO A 91 2.24 -13.83 2.25
N HIS A 92 3.22 -13.20 2.90
CA HIS A 92 3.33 -11.75 2.98
C HIS A 92 4.79 -11.29 2.93
N TRP A 93 4.97 -9.99 2.78
CA TRP A 93 6.24 -9.29 2.89
C TRP A 93 5.99 -7.90 3.46
N ALA A 94 6.56 -7.64 4.64
CA ALA A 94 6.55 -6.32 5.24
C ALA A 94 7.71 -5.47 4.69
N ALA A 95 7.35 -4.32 4.13
CA ALA A 95 8.24 -3.32 3.56
C ALA A 95 8.00 -1.96 4.23
N LYS A 96 8.86 -1.00 3.89
CA LYS A 96 8.71 0.38 4.34
C LYS A 96 8.56 1.30 3.14
N GLY A 97 7.56 2.17 3.19
CA GLY A 97 7.44 3.31 2.28
C GLY A 97 7.27 2.93 0.81
N LEU A 98 6.58 1.83 0.52
CA LEU A 98 6.08 1.56 -0.83
C LEU A 98 4.59 1.88 -0.86
N THR A 99 4.22 3.01 -1.47
CA THR A 99 2.84 3.38 -1.73
C THR A 99 2.56 3.33 -3.23
N ASP A 100 1.38 3.78 -3.64
CA ASP A 100 1.05 4.07 -5.03
C ASP A 100 2.13 4.89 -5.75
N ILE A 101 2.78 5.86 -5.09
CA ILE A 101 3.83 6.70 -5.68
C ILE A 101 4.98 5.86 -6.26
N GLU A 102 5.52 4.90 -5.49
CA GLU A 102 6.61 4.05 -5.96
C GLU A 102 6.11 2.91 -6.86
N LEU A 103 4.87 2.46 -6.67
CA LEU A 103 4.30 1.32 -7.38
C LEU A 103 3.73 1.67 -8.75
N GLU A 104 3.32 2.92 -8.99
CA GLU A 104 2.86 3.41 -10.29
C GLU A 104 3.94 3.18 -11.38
N PRO A 105 5.19 3.68 -11.22
CA PRO A 105 6.27 3.39 -12.17
C PRO A 105 6.55 1.89 -12.31
N LEU A 106 6.45 1.11 -11.24
CA LEU A 106 6.65 -0.34 -11.33
C LEU A 106 5.59 -0.99 -12.23
N CYS A 107 4.32 -0.65 -12.06
CA CYS A 107 3.23 -1.11 -12.92
C CYS A 107 3.49 -0.76 -14.39
N GLU A 108 3.94 0.46 -14.68
CA GLU A 108 4.28 0.89 -16.04
C GLU A 108 5.42 0.06 -16.64
N THR A 109 6.48 -0.21 -15.88
CA THR A 109 7.61 -1.05 -16.34
C THR A 109 7.24 -2.52 -16.60
N LEU A 110 6.15 -2.98 -15.98
CA LEU A 110 5.53 -4.29 -16.15
C LEU A 110 4.43 -4.28 -17.21
N HIS A 111 4.12 -3.12 -17.82
CA HIS A 111 3.02 -2.92 -18.78
C HIS A 111 1.65 -3.27 -18.20
N VAL A 112 1.45 -2.97 -16.93
CA VAL A 112 0.19 -3.13 -16.20
C VAL A 112 -0.40 -1.75 -15.92
N SER A 113 -1.71 -1.57 -16.10
CA SER A 113 -2.37 -0.30 -15.80
C SER A 113 -2.33 -0.04 -14.28
N PRO A 114 -1.85 1.12 -13.82
CA PRO A 114 -1.72 1.41 -12.39
C PRO A 114 -3.05 1.80 -11.76
N THR A 115 -3.93 0.84 -11.51
CA THR A 115 -5.22 1.06 -10.85
C THR A 115 -5.23 0.44 -9.45
N PHE A 116 -5.00 1.26 -8.43
CA PHE A 116 -4.99 0.85 -7.03
C PHE A 116 -6.37 1.09 -6.40
N GLU A 117 -7.22 0.08 -6.42
CA GLU A 117 -8.55 0.18 -5.83
C GLU A 117 -8.53 -0.19 -4.35
N HIS A 118 -9.24 0.56 -3.51
CA HIS A 118 -9.47 0.16 -2.12
C HIS A 118 -10.30 -1.13 -2.07
N ALA A 119 -9.73 -2.18 -1.48
CA ALA A 119 -10.38 -3.48 -1.37
C ALA A 119 -11.42 -3.49 -0.24
N ILE A 120 -11.07 -2.87 0.88
CA ILE A 120 -11.92 -2.57 2.04
C ILE A 120 -11.42 -1.28 2.69
N TYR A 121 -12.31 -0.57 3.38
CA TYR A 121 -12.03 0.68 4.07
C TYR A 121 -11.96 0.44 5.58
N ALA A 122 -10.85 0.90 6.17
CA ALA A 122 -10.73 1.09 7.60
C ALA A 122 -11.51 2.34 8.03
N ARG A 123 -11.69 2.50 9.34
CA ARG A 123 -12.05 3.81 9.89
C ARG A 123 -10.90 4.80 9.66
N PRO A 124 -11.18 6.08 9.36
CA PRO A 124 -10.13 7.09 9.17
C PRO A 124 -9.17 7.21 10.37
N GLU A 125 -9.68 7.01 11.59
CA GLU A 125 -8.93 7.05 12.85
C GLU A 125 -7.81 6.01 12.92
N LEU A 126 -7.94 4.90 12.20
CA LEU A 126 -6.94 3.83 12.20
C LEU A 126 -5.71 4.16 11.34
N GLY A 127 -5.73 5.22 10.52
CA GLY A 127 -4.59 5.59 9.69
C GLY A 127 -4.15 4.49 8.71
N ALA A 128 -5.04 3.54 8.38
CA ALA A 128 -4.71 2.36 7.59
C ALA A 128 -5.57 2.27 6.32
N THR A 129 -5.00 1.75 5.24
CA THR A 129 -5.72 1.48 4.00
C THR A 129 -5.37 0.11 3.45
N LEU A 130 -6.32 -0.54 2.79
CA LEU A 130 -6.08 -1.79 2.06
C LEU A 130 -6.43 -1.61 0.59
N GLN A 131 -5.42 -1.74 -0.27
CA GLN A 131 -5.56 -1.64 -1.71
C GLN A 131 -5.35 -3.00 -2.37
N ALA A 132 -6.09 -3.28 -3.43
CA ALA A 132 -5.81 -4.39 -4.34
C ALA A 132 -4.76 -3.93 -5.36
N MET A 133 -3.75 -4.77 -5.59
CA MET A 133 -2.84 -4.55 -6.71
C MET A 133 -3.58 -4.74 -8.05
N PRO A 134 -3.16 -4.04 -9.11
CA PRO A 134 -3.88 -4.07 -10.37
C PRO A 134 -4.05 -5.48 -10.97
N GLU A 135 -5.10 -5.66 -11.76
CA GLU A 135 -5.31 -6.90 -12.50
C GLU A 135 -4.10 -7.20 -13.40
N GLY A 136 -3.67 -8.46 -13.42
CA GLY A 136 -2.50 -8.88 -14.19
C GLY A 136 -1.15 -8.59 -13.54
N PHE A 137 -1.08 -7.80 -12.46
CA PHE A 137 0.17 -7.47 -11.77
C PHE A 137 0.95 -8.72 -11.32
N LEU A 138 0.27 -9.65 -10.66
CA LEU A 138 0.85 -10.93 -10.25
C LEU A 138 1.34 -11.78 -11.43
N ALA A 139 0.60 -11.78 -12.55
CA ALA A 139 1.00 -12.52 -13.74
C ALA A 139 2.24 -11.91 -14.39
N ALA A 140 2.29 -10.56 -14.48
CA ALA A 140 3.43 -9.84 -15.01
C ALA A 140 4.70 -10.12 -14.18
N LEU A 141 4.61 -10.05 -12.84
CA LEU A 141 5.73 -10.35 -11.93
C LEU A 141 6.28 -11.76 -12.11
N ARG A 142 5.43 -12.79 -12.23
CA ARG A 142 5.89 -14.18 -12.44
C ARG A 142 6.69 -14.38 -13.73
N SER A 143 6.39 -13.57 -14.75
CA SER A 143 7.06 -13.63 -16.06
C SER A 143 8.19 -12.62 -16.23
N ALA A 144 8.43 -11.78 -15.22
CA ALA A 144 9.35 -10.67 -15.33
C ALA A 144 10.81 -11.14 -15.40
N ASP A 145 11.60 -10.51 -16.28
CA ASP A 145 13.05 -10.45 -16.11
C ASP A 145 13.33 -9.44 -15.00
N VAL A 146 13.55 -9.97 -13.78
CA VAL A 146 13.72 -9.17 -12.56
C VAL A 146 14.79 -8.09 -12.73
N ARG A 147 15.92 -8.40 -13.36
CA ARG A 147 17.02 -7.44 -13.52
C ARG A 147 16.65 -6.33 -14.50
N ALA A 148 16.01 -6.69 -15.61
CA ALA A 148 15.58 -5.71 -16.60
C ALA A 148 14.47 -4.80 -16.07
N VAL A 149 13.51 -5.34 -15.31
CA VAL A 149 12.45 -4.55 -14.68
C VAL A 149 13.01 -3.65 -13.59
N ALA A 150 13.85 -4.19 -12.70
CA ALA A 150 14.48 -3.41 -11.63
C ALA A 150 15.32 -2.25 -12.18
N ALA A 151 16.08 -2.45 -13.26
CA ALA A 151 16.85 -1.38 -13.89
C ALA A 151 15.96 -0.27 -14.45
N ARG A 152 14.84 -0.60 -15.10
CA ARG A 152 13.88 0.41 -15.61
C ARG A 152 13.16 1.12 -14.47
N TRP A 153 12.78 0.40 -13.42
CA TRP A 153 12.11 0.97 -12.26
C TRP A 153 13.04 1.93 -11.51
N ALA A 154 14.28 1.53 -11.25
CA ALA A 154 15.31 2.40 -10.66
C ALA A 154 15.54 3.68 -11.49
N GLN A 155 15.58 3.56 -12.82
CA GLN A 155 15.68 4.70 -13.72
C GLN A 155 14.48 5.65 -13.57
N ALA A 156 13.26 5.11 -13.55
CA ALA A 156 12.04 5.92 -13.38
C ALA A 156 12.02 6.62 -12.01
N MET A 157 12.34 5.90 -10.93
CA MET A 157 12.41 6.44 -9.57
C MET A 157 13.55 7.44 -9.36
N SER A 158 14.51 7.50 -10.28
CA SER A 158 15.59 8.49 -10.27
C SER A 158 15.27 9.74 -11.09
N ALA A 159 14.08 9.81 -11.69
CA ALA A 159 13.65 10.99 -12.44
C ALA A 159 13.36 12.18 -11.50
N PRO A 160 13.41 13.43 -11.99
CA PRO A 160 13.21 14.61 -11.16
C PRO A 160 11.90 14.62 -10.36
N GLU A 161 10.85 14.03 -10.93
CA GLU A 161 9.52 13.90 -10.32
C GLU A 161 9.56 13.21 -8.95
N TYR A 162 10.52 12.31 -8.72
CA TYR A 162 10.64 11.52 -7.49
C TYR A 162 11.84 11.91 -6.62
N THR A 163 12.81 12.65 -7.17
CA THR A 163 14.08 12.95 -6.50
C THR A 163 14.27 14.44 -6.18
N HIS A 164 13.38 15.31 -6.66
CA HIS A 164 13.45 16.75 -6.42
C HIS A 164 12.31 17.21 -5.53
N SER A 165 12.57 18.26 -4.76
CA SER A 165 11.57 18.93 -3.94
C SER A 165 10.53 19.62 -4.81
N VAL A 166 9.43 20.04 -4.17
CA VAL A 166 8.42 20.89 -4.82
C VAL A 166 9.05 22.18 -5.39
N SER A 167 10.18 22.63 -4.84
CA SER A 167 10.95 23.78 -5.30
C SER A 167 11.96 23.45 -6.41
N GLY A 168 12.13 22.18 -6.76
CA GLY A 168 13.06 21.71 -7.79
C GLY A 168 14.48 21.44 -7.28
N ASP A 169 14.69 21.41 -5.96
CA ASP A 169 16.00 21.10 -5.38
C ASP A 169 16.15 19.57 -5.21
N PRO A 170 17.27 18.94 -5.62
CA PRO A 170 17.49 17.51 -5.39
C PRO A 170 17.46 17.15 -3.89
N ILE A 171 16.71 16.11 -3.52
CA ILE A 171 16.52 15.66 -2.13
C ILE A 171 17.39 14.42 -1.80
N THR A 172 17.58 13.48 -2.74
CA THR A 172 18.29 12.21 -2.50
C THR A 172 19.15 11.76 -3.68
N ASP A 173 20.14 10.91 -3.39
CA ASP A 173 20.82 10.08 -4.39
C ASP A 173 19.79 9.08 -4.96
N GLY A 174 19.66 9.01 -6.29
CA GLY A 174 18.63 8.22 -6.96
C GLY A 174 18.70 6.72 -6.68
N TRP A 175 17.63 6.01 -7.03
CA TRP A 175 17.54 4.55 -6.88
C TRP A 175 18.54 3.84 -7.79
N THR A 176 19.25 2.85 -7.25
CA THR A 176 20.08 1.95 -8.07
C THR A 176 19.29 0.72 -8.54
N PRO A 177 19.72 0.04 -9.62
CA PRO A 177 19.14 -1.25 -10.01
C PRO A 177 19.21 -2.30 -8.90
N ASP A 178 20.22 -2.26 -8.04
CA ASP A 178 20.38 -3.21 -6.93
C ASP A 178 19.35 -2.94 -5.83
N ASP A 179 19.08 -1.66 -5.49
CA ASP A 179 18.01 -1.28 -4.57
C ASP A 179 16.64 -1.74 -5.08
N ALA A 180 16.35 -1.46 -6.35
CA ALA A 180 15.10 -1.88 -6.99
C ALA A 180 14.99 -3.41 -7.07
N THR A 181 16.09 -4.13 -7.29
CA THR A 181 16.11 -5.60 -7.29
C THR A 181 15.77 -6.14 -5.91
N ALA A 182 16.37 -5.60 -4.85
CA ALA A 182 16.12 -6.01 -3.47
C ALA A 182 14.65 -5.83 -3.06
N LEU A 183 13.96 -4.82 -3.61
CA LEU A 183 12.52 -4.60 -3.39
C LEU A 183 11.64 -5.46 -4.29
N LEU A 184 12.07 -5.74 -5.53
CA LEU A 184 11.29 -6.51 -6.50
C LEU A 184 11.30 -8.01 -6.22
N GLU A 185 12.42 -8.56 -5.74
CA GLU A 185 12.57 -10.00 -5.47
C GLU A 185 11.52 -10.55 -4.50
N PRO A 186 11.22 -9.92 -3.34
CA PRO A 186 10.14 -10.34 -2.46
C PRO A 186 8.76 -10.35 -3.14
N LEU A 187 8.45 -9.35 -3.97
CA LEU A 187 7.19 -9.26 -4.71
C LEU A 187 7.06 -10.40 -5.73
N VAL A 188 8.13 -10.71 -6.45
CA VAL A 188 8.20 -11.85 -7.37
C VAL A 188 8.04 -13.16 -6.60
N GLY A 189 8.67 -13.28 -5.42
CA GLY A 189 8.51 -14.40 -4.51
C GLY A 189 7.05 -14.60 -4.08
N LEU A 190 6.34 -13.53 -3.72
CA LEU A 190 4.90 -13.59 -3.46
C LEU A 190 4.12 -14.00 -4.70
N ALA A 191 4.45 -13.45 -5.86
CA ALA A 191 3.77 -13.79 -7.10
C ALA A 191 3.86 -15.29 -7.41
N HIS A 192 5.03 -15.92 -7.21
CA HIS A 192 5.17 -17.36 -7.36
C HIS A 192 4.42 -18.21 -6.32
N LYS A 193 4.16 -17.65 -5.12
CA LYS A 193 3.37 -18.31 -4.06
C LYS A 193 1.86 -18.17 -4.27
N ALA A 194 1.40 -17.25 -5.11
CA ALA A 194 -0.03 -17.00 -5.29
C ALA A 194 -0.74 -18.21 -5.92
N GLU A 195 -1.84 -18.61 -5.29
CA GLU A 195 -2.71 -19.69 -5.72
C GLU A 195 -3.94 -19.16 -6.50
N GLY A 196 -4.75 -20.06 -7.03
CA GLY A 196 -5.91 -19.72 -7.86
C GLY A 196 -6.90 -18.79 -7.16
N GLY A 197 -7.21 -17.65 -7.80
CA GLY A 197 -8.17 -16.66 -7.30
C GLY A 197 -7.65 -15.73 -6.20
N GLN A 198 -6.38 -15.89 -5.76
CA GLN A 198 -5.77 -14.94 -4.84
C GLN A 198 -5.40 -13.64 -5.55
N VAL A 199 -5.50 -12.56 -4.80
CA VAL A 199 -5.09 -11.21 -5.19
C VAL A 199 -3.95 -10.78 -4.25
N LEU A 200 -3.02 -9.99 -4.77
CA LEU A 200 -2.01 -9.32 -3.97
C LEU A 200 -2.62 -8.03 -3.43
N TYR A 201 -2.58 -7.87 -2.12
CA TYR A 201 -3.05 -6.67 -1.44
C TYR A 201 -1.89 -5.91 -0.85
N LEU A 202 -2.02 -4.59 -0.81
CA LEU A 202 -1.13 -3.66 -0.13
C LEU A 202 -1.88 -3.08 1.08
N LEU A 203 -1.42 -3.42 2.28
CA LEU A 203 -1.81 -2.78 3.53
C LEU A 203 -0.84 -1.63 3.79
N VAL A 204 -1.35 -0.40 3.84
CA VAL A 204 -0.57 0.79 4.21
C VAL A 204 -1.03 1.27 5.57
N GLU A 205 -0.09 1.47 6.50
CA GLU A 205 -0.33 2.00 7.84
C GLU A 205 0.53 3.26 8.05
N ALA A 206 -0.10 4.33 8.55
CA ALA A 206 0.51 5.65 8.77
C ALA A 206 0.68 5.97 10.26
#